data_AF-A0A6M3JJ99-F1
#
_entry.id   AF-A0A6M3JJ99-F1
#
_cell.length_a   1.000
_cell.length_b   1.000
_cell.length_c   1.000
_cell.angle_alpha   90.00
_cell.angle_beta   90.00
_cell.angle_gamma   90.00
#
_symmetry.space_group_name_H-M   'P 1'
#
loop_
_entity.id
_entity.type
_entity.pdbx_description
1 polymer ?
#
loop_
_entity_poly.entity_id
_entity_poly.type
_entity_poly.pdbx_seq_one_letter_code
_entity_poly.pdbx_strand_id
1 'polypeptide(L)'
;MKEFWIAPGRVRYKKEEIIWLIPWLPALRVGIWPPEHVESGYAGFKGAKPGHQAPFEPACRVAADVDTRLELAGEDGILLELFYTSEVSYDHLARCHKTDEFDIERRVGKALSFVSGWRMKRRSYKDYRPPRRRT
;
A
#
# COMPACT_ATOMS: atom_id res chain seq x y z
N MET A 1 -15.30 11.83 2.11
CA MET A 1 -14.57 11.01 1.11
C MET A 1 -15.39 9.74 0.91
N LYS A 2 -15.60 9.27 -0.32
CA LYS A 2 -16.23 7.96 -0.54
C LYS A 2 -15.41 6.90 0.20
N GLU A 3 -16.08 6.06 0.97
CA GLU A 3 -15.50 4.96 1.74
C GLU A 3 -14.81 3.99 0.78
N PHE A 4 -13.49 4.11 0.68
CA PHE A 4 -12.69 3.26 -0.18
C PHE A 4 -12.28 2.03 0.63
N TRP A 5 -13.06 0.95 0.51
CA TRP A 5 -12.75 -0.36 1.11
C TRP A 5 -12.52 -1.41 0.04
N ILE A 6 -11.57 -2.32 0.27
CA ILE A 6 -11.20 -3.38 -0.68
C ILE A 6 -11.27 -4.74 0.02
N ALA A 7 -11.99 -5.68 -0.57
CA ALA A 7 -12.03 -7.06 -0.08
C ALA A 7 -10.68 -7.77 -0.29
N PRO A 8 -10.28 -8.71 0.59
CA PRO A 8 -8.97 -9.36 0.52
C PRO A 8 -8.62 -9.99 -0.85
N GLY A 9 -9.57 -10.68 -1.47
CA GLY A 9 -9.38 -11.31 -2.77
C GLY A 9 -9.44 -10.37 -3.98
N ARG A 10 -9.62 -9.05 -3.76
CA ARG A 10 -9.81 -8.06 -4.82
C ARG A 10 -8.66 -7.07 -4.98
N VAL A 11 -7.62 -7.14 -4.15
CA VAL A 11 -6.44 -6.27 -4.27
C VAL A 11 -5.77 -6.46 -5.63
N ARG A 12 -5.60 -5.35 -6.37
CA ARG A 12 -4.91 -5.30 -7.67
C ARG A 12 -3.58 -4.52 -7.59
N TYR A 13 -3.23 -4.04 -6.40
CA TYR A 13 -2.07 -3.20 -6.12
C TYR A 13 -2.08 -1.89 -6.93
N LYS A 14 -3.25 -1.30 -7.21
CA LYS A 14 -3.31 0.05 -7.81
C LYS A 14 -2.76 1.08 -6.82
N LYS A 15 -2.42 2.28 -7.29
CA LYS A 15 -1.83 3.32 -6.44
C LYS A 15 -2.73 3.66 -5.25
N GLU A 16 -4.02 3.82 -5.51
CA GLU A 16 -5.04 4.14 -4.50
C GLU A 16 -5.17 3.01 -3.48
N GLU A 17 -5.07 1.76 -3.95
CA GLU A 17 -5.10 0.57 -3.09
C GLU A 17 -3.84 0.47 -2.23
N ILE A 18 -2.65 0.77 -2.77
CA ILE A 18 -1.40 0.81 -1.99
C ILE A 18 -1.45 1.92 -0.94
N ILE A 19 -1.88 3.13 -1.33
CA ILE A 19 -2.03 4.25 -0.39
C ILE A 19 -2.96 3.86 0.76
N TRP A 20 -4.07 3.20 0.45
CA TRP A 20 -5.01 2.71 1.45
C TRP A 20 -4.41 1.61 2.32
N LEU A 21 -3.65 0.66 1.76
CA LEU A 21 -3.08 -0.48 2.49
C LEU A 21 -1.92 -0.12 3.41
N ILE A 22 -1.07 0.86 3.06
CA ILE A 22 0.15 1.19 3.81
C ILE A 22 -0.13 1.46 5.31
N PRO A 23 -1.10 2.32 5.69
CA PRO A 23 -1.46 2.54 7.10
C PRO A 23 -1.85 1.26 7.85
N TRP A 24 -2.41 0.27 7.15
CA TRP A 24 -2.89 -0.99 7.72
C TRP A 24 -1.84 -2.11 7.75
N LEU A 25 -0.63 -1.88 7.23
CA LEU A 25 0.40 -2.92 7.19
C LEU A 25 0.66 -3.59 8.55
N PRO A 26 0.74 -2.87 9.69
CA PRO A 26 0.90 -3.52 10.99
C PRO A 26 -0.22 -4.52 11.32
N ALA A 27 -1.47 -4.19 10.99
CA ALA A 27 -2.61 -5.08 11.21
C ALA A 27 -2.62 -6.25 10.22
N LEU A 28 -2.30 -5.99 8.95
CA LEU A 28 -2.24 -7.02 7.91
C LEU A 28 -1.14 -8.05 8.19
N ARG A 29 0.01 -7.62 8.74
CA ARG A 29 1.13 -8.49 9.16
C ARG A 29 0.70 -9.51 10.23
N VAL A 30 -0.26 -9.16 11.08
CA VAL A 30 -0.83 -10.07 12.10
C VAL A 30 -2.12 -10.76 11.64
N GLY A 31 -2.47 -10.66 10.35
CA GLY A 31 -3.61 -11.36 9.78
C GLY A 31 -4.96 -10.65 9.89
N ILE A 32 -4.97 -9.37 10.30
CA ILE A 32 -6.20 -8.59 10.48
C ILE A 32 -6.43 -7.74 9.24
N TRP A 33 -7.55 -7.97 8.55
CA TRP A 33 -8.00 -7.14 7.43
C TRP A 33 -8.72 -5.89 7.93
N PRO A 34 -8.60 -4.73 7.25
CA PRO A 34 -9.34 -3.54 7.63
C PRO A 34 -10.85 -3.79 7.60
N PRO A 35 -11.60 -3.33 8.63
CA PRO A 35 -13.04 -3.56 8.70
C PRO A 35 -13.77 -2.90 7.53
N GLU A 36 -14.81 -3.54 7.03
CA GLU A 36 -15.72 -2.92 6.05
C GLU A 36 -16.48 -1.80 6.76
N HIS A 37 -16.62 -0.64 6.12
CA HIS A 37 -17.31 0.54 6.67
C HIS A 37 -18.84 0.38 6.81
N VAL A 38 -19.38 -0.84 6.74
CA VAL A 38 -20.82 -1.05 6.83
C VAL A 38 -21.28 -0.72 8.25
N GLU A 39 -21.99 0.39 8.42
CA GLU A 39 -22.87 0.62 9.56
C GLU A 39 -23.77 -0.62 9.71
N SER A 40 -23.56 -1.39 10.77
CA SER A 40 -24.15 -2.70 10.93
C SER A 40 -25.65 -2.59 11.22
N GLY A 41 -26.46 -2.47 10.17
CA GLY A 41 -27.83 -2.98 10.14
C GLY A 41 -27.75 -4.46 9.76
N TYR A 42 -27.99 -5.35 10.74
CA TYR A 42 -28.00 -6.80 10.56
C TYR A 42 -28.69 -7.23 9.25
N ALA A 43 -27.93 -7.79 8.31
CA ALA A 43 -28.47 -8.55 7.19
C ALA A 43 -27.62 -9.81 7.04
N GLY A 44 -28.23 -10.96 7.36
CA GLY A 44 -27.59 -12.27 7.37
C GLY A 44 -26.82 -12.56 6.09
N PHE A 45 -25.51 -12.70 6.22
CA PHE A 45 -24.65 -13.13 5.12
C PHE A 45 -24.93 -14.59 4.79
N LYS A 46 -25.52 -14.85 3.61
CA LYS A 46 -25.53 -16.17 3.00
C LYS A 46 -24.08 -16.53 2.66
N GLY A 47 -23.49 -17.39 3.49
CA GLY A 47 -22.08 -17.75 3.44
C GLY A 47 -21.64 -18.23 2.06
N ALA A 48 -20.61 -17.58 1.52
CA ALA A 48 -19.77 -18.20 0.50
C ALA A 48 -19.17 -19.49 1.09
N LYS A 49 -19.14 -20.57 0.29
CA LYS A 49 -18.52 -21.84 0.70
C LYS A 49 -17.11 -21.56 1.23
N PRO A 50 -16.74 -22.07 2.42
CA PRO A 50 -15.40 -21.86 2.95
C PRO A 50 -14.40 -22.45 1.96
N GLY A 51 -13.60 -21.59 1.33
CA GLY A 51 -12.37 -22.04 0.70
C GLY A 51 -11.47 -22.63 1.77
N HIS A 52 -10.55 -23.52 1.38
CA HIS A 52 -9.58 -24.15 2.29
C HIS A 52 -8.55 -23.17 2.90
N GLN A 53 -8.76 -21.86 2.80
CA GLN A 53 -7.83 -20.84 3.28
C GLN A 53 -8.31 -20.30 4.62
N ALA A 54 -7.39 -20.20 5.59
CA ALA A 54 -7.70 -19.58 6.86
C ALA A 54 -7.98 -18.07 6.68
N PRO A 55 -8.88 -17.46 7.47
CA PRO A 55 -9.29 -16.06 7.30
C PRO A 55 -8.16 -15.04 7.33
N PHE A 56 -7.04 -15.35 8.01
CA PHE A 56 -5.87 -14.48 8.13
C PHE A 56 -4.93 -14.54 6.92
N GLU A 57 -4.95 -15.63 6.15
CA GLU A 57 -4.00 -15.85 5.05
C GLU A 57 -3.99 -14.72 4.01
N PRO A 58 -5.15 -14.20 3.55
CA PRO A 58 -5.18 -13.12 2.58
C PRO A 58 -4.50 -11.84 3.10
N ALA A 59 -4.70 -11.51 4.38
CA ALA A 59 -4.09 -10.34 5.02
C ALA A 59 -2.56 -10.48 5.06
N CYS A 60 -2.06 -11.61 5.58
CA CYS A 60 -0.62 -11.87 5.66
C CYS A 60 0.04 -11.91 4.28
N ARG A 61 -0.64 -12.50 3.27
CA ARG A 61 -0.11 -12.55 1.90
C ARG A 61 0.03 -11.15 1.29
N VAL A 62 -0.98 -10.30 1.46
CA VAL A 62 -0.95 -8.91 0.98
C VAL A 62 0.12 -8.11 1.70
N ALA A 63 0.25 -8.25 3.02
CA ALA A 63 1.32 -7.61 3.78
C ALA A 63 2.70 -8.03 3.26
N ALA A 64 2.96 -9.33 3.14
CA ALA A 64 4.24 -9.86 2.65
C ALA A 64 4.57 -9.34 1.24
N ASP A 65 3.59 -9.29 0.33
CA ASP A 65 3.77 -8.76 -1.03
C ASP A 65 4.11 -7.26 -1.01
N VAL A 66 3.45 -6.46 -0.18
CA VAL A 66 3.70 -5.01 -0.08
C VAL A 66 5.04 -4.75 0.60
N ASP A 67 5.35 -5.43 1.70
CA ASP A 67 6.62 -5.34 2.42
C ASP A 67 7.80 -5.65 1.48
N THR A 68 7.72 -6.76 0.73
CA THR A 68 8.76 -7.12 -0.25
C THR A 68 8.98 -6.01 -1.29
N ARG A 69 7.91 -5.34 -1.73
CA ARG A 69 8.01 -4.25 -2.71
C ARG A 69 8.61 -2.98 -2.10
N LEU A 70 8.27 -2.66 -0.86
CA LEU A 70 8.84 -1.55 -0.10
C LEU A 70 10.34 -1.78 0.12
N GLU A 71 10.72 -2.98 0.56
CA GLU A 71 12.13 -3.38 0.74
C GLU A 71 12.93 -3.24 -0.56
N LEU A 72 12.37 -3.68 -1.69
CA LEU A 72 13.02 -3.53 -3.00
C LEU A 72 13.14 -2.08 -3.48
N ALA A 73 12.28 -1.18 -3.00
CA ALA A 73 12.42 0.26 -3.22
C ALA A 73 13.51 0.90 -2.34
N GLY A 74 13.99 0.20 -1.31
CA GLY A 74 15.04 0.65 -0.41
C GLY A 74 14.62 1.85 0.42
N GLU A 75 15.49 2.86 0.54
CA GLU A 75 15.24 4.06 1.34
C GLU A 75 13.97 4.81 0.91
N ASP A 76 13.67 4.84 -0.40
CA ASP A 76 12.46 5.49 -0.89
C ASP A 76 11.19 4.70 -0.52
N GLY A 77 11.31 3.40 -0.30
CA GLY A 77 10.23 2.56 0.24
C GLY A 77 9.93 2.91 1.70
N ILE A 78 10.97 3.09 2.52
CA ILE A 78 10.83 3.54 3.92
C ILE A 78 10.20 4.94 3.97
N LEU A 79 10.66 5.85 3.11
CA LEU A 79 10.11 7.21 3.01
C LEU A 79 8.61 7.18 2.65
N LEU A 80 8.23 6.30 1.72
CA LEU A 80 6.83 6.09 1.33
C LEU A 80 5.98 5.54 2.49
N GLU A 81 6.46 4.52 3.20
CA GLU A 81 5.75 3.95 4.35
C GLU A 81 5.58 5.00 5.44
N LEU A 82 6.65 5.73 5.77
CA LEU A 82 6.63 6.79 6.79
C LEU A 82 5.64 7.90 6.43
N PHE A 83 5.65 8.36 5.18
CA PHE A 83 4.77 9.44 4.71
C PHE A 83 3.27 9.08 4.81
N TYR A 84 2.90 7.82 4.54
CA TYR A 84 1.49 7.41 4.60
C TYR A 84 1.06 6.86 5.96
N THR A 85 1.99 6.43 6.81
CA THR A 85 1.69 5.96 8.18
C THR A 85 1.73 7.07 9.23
N SER A 86 2.56 8.09 9.01
CA SER A 86 2.74 9.22 9.92
C SER A 86 2.16 10.47 9.27
N GLU A 87 1.47 11.32 10.03
CA GLU A 87 0.91 12.59 9.54
C GLU A 87 2.01 13.65 9.31
N VAL A 88 3.07 13.28 8.59
CA VAL A 88 4.24 14.12 8.30
C VAL A 88 4.09 14.78 6.93
N SER A 89 4.43 16.07 6.86
CA SER A 89 4.46 16.80 5.59
C SER A 89 5.74 16.51 4.80
N TYR A 90 5.72 16.79 3.48
CA TYR A 90 6.93 16.71 2.66
C TYR A 90 8.03 17.68 3.15
N ASP A 91 7.68 18.90 3.57
CA ASP A 91 8.62 19.85 4.19
C ASP A 91 9.31 19.26 5.44
N HIS A 92 8.57 18.56 6.31
CA HIS A 92 9.17 17.94 7.49
C HIS A 92 10.21 16.86 7.10
N LEU A 93 9.84 15.97 6.17
CA LEU A 93 10.75 14.96 5.65
C LEU A 93 11.96 15.58 4.95
N ALA A 94 11.76 16.64 4.17
CA ALA A 94 12.83 17.35 3.48
C ALA A 94 13.87 17.93 4.46
N ARG A 95 13.42 18.50 5.58
CA ARG A 95 14.30 18.98 6.66
C ARG A 95 15.08 17.85 7.32
N CYS A 96 14.43 16.72 7.61
CA CYS A 96 15.09 15.55 8.20
C CYS A 96 16.18 14.98 7.27
N HIS A 97 15.92 14.96 5.96
CA HIS A 97 16.83 14.44 4.95
C HIS A 97 17.80 15.48 4.37
N LYS A 98 17.73 16.74 4.83
CA LYS A 98 18.55 17.87 4.32
C LYS A 98 18.49 18.01 2.79
N THR A 99 17.29 17.87 2.23
CA THR A 99 17.02 17.98 0.79
C THR A 99 15.83 18.91 0.54
N ASP A 100 15.45 19.08 -0.72
CA ASP A 100 14.30 19.89 -1.13
C ASP A 100 12.98 19.11 -1.06
N GLU A 101 11.88 19.81 -0.80
CA GLU A 101 10.52 19.23 -0.74
C GLU A 101 10.15 18.50 -2.05
N PHE A 102 10.50 19.10 -3.19
CA PHE A 102 10.24 18.51 -4.50
C PHE A 102 10.99 17.20 -4.72
N ASP A 103 12.19 17.06 -4.15
CA ASP A 103 12.95 15.80 -4.23
C ASP A 103 12.27 14.70 -3.41
N ILE A 104 11.81 15.01 -2.19
CA ILE A 104 11.02 14.07 -1.37
C ILE A 104 9.74 13.67 -2.09
N GLU A 105 8.95 14.63 -2.59
CA GLU A 105 7.70 14.34 -3.32
C GLU A 105 7.99 13.42 -4.52
N ARG A 106 9.05 13.72 -5.28
CA ARG A 106 9.47 12.90 -6.42
C ARG A 106 9.86 11.48 -6.00
N ARG A 107 10.62 11.31 -4.90
CA ARG A 107 11.05 10.01 -4.37
C ARG A 107 9.86 9.20 -3.90
N VAL A 108 8.97 9.78 -3.09
CA VAL A 108 7.72 9.14 -2.64
C VAL A 108 6.84 8.74 -3.84
N GLY A 109 6.66 9.65 -4.80
CA GLY A 109 5.87 9.38 -6.01
C GLY A 109 6.47 8.28 -6.89
N LYS A 110 7.81 8.19 -6.99
CA LYS A 110 8.52 7.13 -7.71
C LYS A 110 8.38 5.78 -6.98
N ALA A 111 8.58 5.75 -5.67
CA ALA A 111 8.39 4.57 -4.83
C ALA A 111 6.95 4.03 -4.93
N LEU A 112 5.95 4.89 -4.76
CA LEU A 112 4.55 4.52 -4.92
C LEU A 112 4.28 3.93 -6.30
N SER A 113 4.85 4.53 -7.35
CA SER A 113 4.74 4.01 -8.71
C SER A 113 5.44 2.68 -8.92
N PHE A 114 6.47 2.36 -8.14
CA PHE A 114 7.18 1.08 -8.18
C PHE A 114 6.46 -0.03 -7.42
N VAL A 115 6.00 0.30 -6.20
CA VAL A 115 5.25 -0.60 -5.31
C VAL A 115 3.87 -0.92 -5.90
N SER A 116 3.27 0.01 -6.62
CA SER A 116 2.01 -0.24 -7.34
C SER A 116 2.19 -1.06 -8.63
N GLY A 117 1.12 -1.75 -9.01
CA GLY A 117 0.98 -2.51 -10.25
C GLY A 117 0.66 -3.98 -10.01
N TRP A 118 -0.10 -4.55 -10.94
CA TRP A 118 -0.59 -5.94 -10.89
C TRP A 118 0.52 -6.98 -10.74
N ARG A 119 1.71 -6.74 -11.31
CA ARG A 119 2.85 -7.66 -11.23
C ARG A 119 4.04 -6.98 -10.56
N MET A 120 4.73 -7.75 -9.74
CA MET A 120 6.04 -7.39 -9.20
C MET A 120 6.99 -7.05 -10.35
N LYS A 121 7.69 -5.94 -10.23
CA LYS A 121 8.64 -5.50 -11.25
C LYS A 121 9.87 -6.40 -11.16
N ARG A 122 10.23 -7.05 -12.27
CA ARG A 122 11.48 -7.82 -12.38
C ARG A 122 12.74 -6.95 -12.41
N ARG A 123 12.58 -5.65 -12.71
CA ARG A 123 13.67 -4.69 -12.78
C ARG A 123 13.97 -4.15 -11.39
N SER A 124 15.24 -3.84 -11.14
CA SER A 124 15.65 -3.15 -9.92
C SER A 124 14.97 -1.78 -9.82
N TYR A 125 14.79 -1.29 -8.59
CA TYR A 125 14.27 0.06 -8.36
C TYR A 125 15.16 1.16 -8.96
N LYS A 126 16.49 0.92 -9.02
CA LYS A 126 17.46 1.82 -9.64
C LYS A 126 17.18 2.04 -11.13
N ASP A 127 16.81 0.96 -11.83
CA ASP A 127 16.48 1.00 -13.27
C ASP A 127 15.02 1.35 -13.55
N TYR A 128 14.21 1.47 -12.51
CA TYR A 128 12.80 1.76 -12.65
C TYR A 128 12.58 3.21 -13.11
N ARG A 129 11.87 3.33 -14.25
CA ARG A 129 11.36 4.61 -14.75
C ARG A 129 9.83 4.57 -14.70
N PRO A 130 9.18 5.49 -13.97
CA PRO A 130 7.72 5.54 -13.95
C PRO A 130 7.20 5.83 -15.37
N PRO A 131 6.05 5.23 -15.76
CA PRO A 131 5.43 5.55 -17.04
C PRO A 131 5.13 7.05 -17.09
N ARG A 132 5.49 7.70 -18.21
CA ARG A 132 5.15 9.11 -18.44
C ARG A 132 3.63 9.26 -18.36
N ARG A 133 3.14 10.25 -17.62
CA ARG A 133 1.72 10.61 -17.65
C ARG A 133 1.38 10.91 -19.11
N ARG A 134 0.45 10.13 -19.69
CA ARG A 134 -0.19 10.52 -20.95
C ARG A 134 -1.12 11.66 -20.57
N THR A 135 -0.64 12.89 -20.76
CA THR A 135 -1.46 14.10 -20.76
C THR A 135 -2.47 14.02 -21.88
#